data_AF-A0A0M2H9K7-F1
#
_entry.id   AF-A0A0M2H9K7-F1
#
_cell.length_a   1.000
_cell.length_b   1.000
_cell.length_c   1.000
_cell.angle_alpha   90.00
_cell.angle_beta   90.00
_cell.angle_gamma   90.00
#
_symmetry.space_group_name_H-M   'P 1'
#
loop_
_entity.id
_entity.type
_entity.pdbx_description
1 polymer ?
#
loop_
_entity_poly.entity_id
_entity_poly.type
_entity_poly.pdbx_seq_one_letter_code
_entity_poly.pdbx_strand_id
1 'polypeptide(L)'
;MSKTTKAQRKAFDAIDDAESAAKKARRVAKTLPAKSAKKLREVAAETVDRVDVSKKVIRKNPRKVAKKAHRAEDRVRKATRAAVAKAEKKARLRAEADRAAAEAARAAEEAKSRAAEAKALKKAAAKAERAAAEAEQEALEADRALEAELTSDAADPDAAATAGPESAAAEAVAAEAPPVGEASAAGEAPAAAAPKAPAKRTTTRTRTPRAKEPATKPTPAAAAEPTRPEARRDAPATRGGAVGTGSSDLETLTVAQLRERARVAGRTGYSRLTKAELITLLS
;
A
#
# COMPACT_ATOMS: atom_id res chain seq x y z
N MET A 1 -13.87 12.87 68.21
CA MET A 1 -13.84 12.94 66.73
C MET A 1 -13.98 11.55 66.13
N SER A 2 -15.17 11.16 65.66
CA SER A 2 -15.34 9.84 65.04
C SER A 2 -14.58 9.78 63.73
N LYS A 3 -13.58 8.90 63.66
CA LYS A 3 -12.73 8.70 62.49
C LYS A 3 -13.60 8.23 61.32
N THR A 4 -13.43 8.81 60.13
CA THR A 4 -14.07 8.32 58.91
C THR A 4 -13.75 6.84 58.71
N THR A 5 -14.75 6.03 58.41
CA THR A 5 -14.53 4.59 58.22
C THR A 5 -13.66 4.34 56.98
N LYS A 6 -12.95 3.21 56.93
CA LYS A 6 -12.13 2.83 55.76
C LYS A 6 -12.95 2.82 54.46
N ALA A 7 -14.21 2.42 54.54
CA ALA A 7 -15.13 2.42 53.39
C ALA A 7 -15.49 3.85 52.93
N GLN A 8 -15.69 4.79 53.86
CA GLN A 8 -15.94 6.19 53.51
C GLN A 8 -14.72 6.84 52.85
N ARG A 9 -13.52 6.61 53.38
CA ARG A 9 -12.26 7.08 52.75
C ARG A 9 -12.14 6.58 51.30
N LYS A 10 -12.31 5.26 51.09
CA LYS A 10 -12.32 4.67 49.74
C LYS A 10 -13.37 5.28 48.80
N ALA A 11 -14.52 5.70 49.34
CA ALA A 11 -15.55 6.36 48.53
C ALA A 11 -15.13 7.78 48.12
N PHE A 12 -14.48 8.54 49.01
CA PHE A 12 -13.88 9.84 48.68
C PHE A 12 -12.77 9.69 47.65
N ASP A 13 -11.82 8.76 47.86
CA ASP A 13 -10.72 8.50 46.93
C ASP A 13 -11.25 8.18 45.51
N ALA A 14 -12.29 7.33 45.42
CA ALA A 14 -12.89 6.97 44.14
C ALA A 14 -13.62 8.15 43.46
N ILE A 15 -14.21 9.08 44.22
CA ILE A 15 -14.80 10.32 43.68
C ILE A 15 -13.69 11.21 43.11
N ASP A 16 -12.61 11.41 43.86
CA ASP A 16 -11.46 12.23 43.45
C ASP A 16 -10.78 11.67 42.18
N ASP A 17 -10.67 10.36 42.08
CA ASP A 17 -10.15 9.66 40.89
C ASP A 17 -11.06 9.88 39.66
N ALA A 18 -12.38 9.78 39.85
CA ALA A 18 -13.35 10.01 38.78
C ALA A 18 -13.35 11.48 38.31
N GLU A 19 -13.28 12.44 39.24
CA GLU A 19 -13.15 13.86 38.92
C GLU A 19 -11.83 14.16 38.18
N SER A 20 -10.73 13.58 38.65
CA SER A 20 -9.42 13.71 38.01
C SER A 20 -9.43 13.14 36.59
N ALA A 21 -10.10 12.00 36.39
CA ALA A 21 -10.32 11.43 35.06
C ALA A 21 -11.17 12.36 34.16
N ALA A 22 -12.24 12.96 34.70
CA ALA A 22 -13.06 13.94 33.97
C ALA A 22 -12.27 15.20 33.58
N LYS A 23 -11.44 15.74 34.49
CA LYS A 23 -10.54 16.88 34.20
C LYS A 23 -9.53 16.54 33.10
N LYS A 24 -8.91 15.36 33.16
CA LYS A 24 -7.99 14.86 32.12
C LYS A 24 -8.71 14.72 30.76
N ALA A 25 -9.92 14.15 30.74
CA ALA A 25 -10.71 14.04 29.52
C ALA A 25 -11.06 15.41 28.91
N ARG A 26 -11.38 16.42 29.73
CA ARG A 26 -11.59 17.81 29.27
C ARG A 26 -10.33 18.41 28.65
N ARG A 27 -9.14 18.13 29.19
CA ARG A 27 -7.85 18.56 28.62
C ARG A 27 -7.59 17.88 27.27
N VAL A 28 -7.74 16.57 27.19
CA VAL A 28 -7.61 15.81 25.93
C VAL A 28 -8.61 16.28 24.87
N ALA A 29 -9.84 16.64 25.28
CA ALA A 29 -10.83 17.20 24.37
C ALA A 29 -10.44 18.56 23.76
N LYS A 30 -9.38 19.24 24.24
CA LYS A 30 -8.89 20.48 23.60
C LYS A 30 -8.03 20.20 22.36
N THR A 31 -7.37 19.05 22.28
CA THR A 31 -6.49 18.68 21.15
C THR A 31 -7.17 17.82 20.10
N LEU A 32 -8.39 17.36 20.37
CA LEU A 32 -9.14 16.50 19.47
C LEU A 32 -10.05 17.30 18.52
N PRO A 33 -10.42 16.73 17.36
CA PRO A 33 -11.39 17.35 16.45
C PRO A 33 -12.72 17.67 17.13
N ALA A 34 -13.35 18.78 16.75
CA ALA A 34 -14.54 19.34 17.40
C ALA A 34 -15.65 18.32 17.72
N LYS A 35 -15.95 17.41 16.78
CA LYS A 35 -16.98 16.35 16.96
C LYS A 35 -16.63 15.36 18.08
N SER A 36 -15.36 14.96 18.19
CA SER A 36 -14.90 14.05 19.25
C SER A 36 -14.73 14.79 20.58
N ALA A 37 -14.24 16.02 20.53
CA ALA A 37 -14.11 16.91 21.68
C ALA A 37 -15.44 17.13 22.38
N LYS A 38 -16.52 17.43 21.64
CA LYS A 38 -17.87 17.63 22.20
C LYS A 38 -18.35 16.40 22.99
N LYS A 39 -18.26 15.20 22.40
CA LYS A 39 -18.68 13.95 23.04
C LYS A 39 -17.89 13.65 24.31
N LEU A 40 -16.58 13.91 24.33
CA LEU A 40 -15.77 13.72 25.55
C LEU A 40 -16.13 14.72 26.65
N ARG A 41 -16.45 15.98 26.29
CA ARG A 41 -16.88 16.99 27.28
C ARG A 41 -18.22 16.61 27.90
N GLU A 42 -19.16 16.10 27.10
CA GLU A 42 -20.46 15.59 27.58
C GLU A 42 -20.27 14.42 28.56
N VAL A 43 -19.46 13.42 28.22
CA VAL A 43 -19.17 12.27 29.11
C VAL A 43 -18.45 12.72 30.39
N ALA A 44 -17.54 13.69 30.29
CA ALA A 44 -16.86 14.25 31.45
C ALA A 44 -17.82 15.06 32.35
N ALA A 45 -18.77 15.82 31.79
CA ALA A 45 -19.81 16.51 32.55
C ALA A 45 -20.73 15.51 33.27
N GLU A 46 -21.26 14.51 32.54
CA GLU A 46 -22.11 13.46 33.12
C GLU A 46 -21.40 12.69 34.24
N THR A 47 -20.08 12.57 34.18
CA THR A 47 -19.29 11.91 35.23
C THR A 47 -19.21 12.74 36.49
N VAL A 48 -18.96 14.06 36.38
CA VAL A 48 -18.97 14.99 37.52
C VAL A 48 -20.35 14.96 38.20
N ASP A 49 -21.42 15.07 37.42
CA ASP A 49 -22.80 15.04 37.96
C ASP A 49 -23.12 13.70 38.65
N ARG A 50 -22.53 12.60 38.20
CA ARG A 50 -22.76 11.27 38.80
C ARG A 50 -22.02 11.06 40.12
N VAL A 51 -20.86 11.68 40.29
CA VAL A 51 -20.02 11.54 41.49
C VAL A 51 -20.23 12.65 42.51
N ASP A 52 -20.95 13.72 42.13
CA ASP A 52 -21.45 14.72 43.06
C ASP A 52 -22.53 14.09 43.97
N VAL A 53 -22.09 13.56 45.11
CA VAL A 53 -22.96 12.96 46.12
C VAL A 53 -22.75 13.61 47.47
N SER A 54 -23.84 13.86 48.18
CA SER A 54 -23.75 14.48 49.51
C SER A 54 -22.98 13.60 50.51
N LYS A 55 -22.29 14.24 51.45
CA LYS A 55 -21.59 13.58 52.57
C LYS A 55 -22.50 12.59 53.33
N LYS A 56 -23.81 12.88 53.40
CA LYS A 56 -24.82 12.00 54.03
C LYS A 56 -24.98 10.68 53.27
N VAL A 57 -24.99 10.71 51.94
CA VAL A 57 -25.05 9.50 51.10
C VAL A 57 -23.78 8.68 51.22
N ILE A 58 -22.61 9.33 51.26
CA ILE A 58 -21.31 8.66 51.47
C ILE A 58 -21.27 7.95 52.83
N ARG A 59 -21.80 8.59 53.88
CA ARG A 59 -21.90 7.97 55.22
C ARG A 59 -22.82 6.75 55.24
N LYS A 60 -23.98 6.83 54.58
CA LYS A 60 -24.99 5.74 54.55
C LYS A 60 -24.59 4.57 53.63
N ASN A 61 -24.02 4.86 52.46
CA ASN A 61 -23.81 3.88 51.39
C ASN A 61 -22.39 3.97 50.75
N PRO A 62 -21.29 3.93 51.54
CA PRO A 62 -19.95 4.21 51.02
C PRO A 62 -19.53 3.25 49.90
N ARG A 63 -19.85 1.96 50.04
CA ARG A 63 -19.51 0.94 49.02
C ARG A 63 -20.23 1.17 47.69
N LYS A 64 -21.51 1.58 47.72
CA LYS A 64 -22.29 1.85 46.49
C LYS A 64 -21.77 3.10 45.79
N VAL A 65 -21.42 4.14 46.54
CA VAL A 65 -20.80 5.37 46.00
C VAL A 65 -19.48 5.04 45.33
N ALA A 66 -18.56 4.34 46.02
CA ALA A 66 -17.27 3.96 45.45
C ALA A 66 -17.42 3.16 44.14
N LYS A 67 -18.34 2.19 44.10
CA LYS A 67 -18.63 1.40 42.89
C LYS A 67 -19.18 2.26 41.75
N LYS A 68 -20.04 3.25 42.04
CA LYS A 68 -20.58 4.17 41.04
C LYS A 68 -19.47 5.08 40.48
N ALA A 69 -18.59 5.59 41.36
CA ALA A 69 -17.48 6.44 40.98
C ALA A 69 -16.47 5.71 40.08
N HIS A 70 -16.03 4.50 40.44
CA HIS A 70 -15.15 3.69 39.58
C HIS A 70 -15.79 3.37 38.22
N ARG A 71 -17.09 3.06 38.17
CA ARG A 71 -17.78 2.85 36.89
C ARG A 71 -17.82 4.11 36.03
N ALA A 72 -17.93 5.29 36.65
CA ALA A 72 -17.92 6.56 35.93
C ALA A 72 -16.51 6.88 35.42
N GLU A 73 -15.49 6.68 36.25
CA GLU A 73 -14.06 6.77 35.91
C GLU A 73 -13.71 5.89 34.69
N ASP A 74 -14.10 4.60 34.72
CA ASP A 74 -13.86 3.65 33.63
C ASP A 74 -14.53 4.08 32.32
N ARG A 75 -15.76 4.62 32.40
CA ARG A 75 -16.48 5.14 31.22
C ARG A 75 -15.72 6.30 30.60
N VAL A 76 -15.26 7.27 31.41
CA VAL A 76 -14.47 8.41 30.91
C VAL A 76 -13.16 7.95 30.32
N ARG A 77 -12.42 7.05 30.99
CA ARG A 77 -11.16 6.50 30.50
C ARG A 77 -11.33 5.77 29.18
N LYS A 78 -12.34 4.90 29.07
CA LYS A 78 -12.67 4.18 27.83
C LYS A 78 -13.06 5.12 26.71
N ALA A 79 -13.90 6.12 26.98
CA ALA A 79 -14.30 7.13 26.00
C ALA A 79 -13.08 7.93 25.51
N THR A 80 -12.19 8.34 26.43
CA THR A 80 -10.96 9.07 26.11
C THR A 80 -10.04 8.26 25.20
N ARG A 81 -9.75 6.99 25.56
CA ARG A 81 -8.96 6.08 24.72
C ARG A 81 -9.58 5.88 23.34
N ALA A 82 -10.89 5.66 23.27
CA ALA A 82 -11.59 5.46 22.00
C ALA A 82 -11.56 6.73 21.11
N ALA A 83 -11.65 7.91 21.71
CA ALA A 83 -11.58 9.18 20.99
C ALA A 83 -10.17 9.46 20.43
N VAL A 84 -9.13 9.19 21.22
CA VAL A 84 -7.72 9.30 20.79
C VAL A 84 -7.43 8.30 19.67
N ALA A 85 -7.77 7.02 19.85
CA ALA A 85 -7.56 6.00 18.82
C ALA A 85 -8.27 6.32 17.49
N LYS A 86 -9.48 6.89 17.55
CA LYS A 86 -10.20 7.37 16.35
C LYS A 86 -9.48 8.55 15.68
N ALA A 87 -8.94 9.48 16.45
CA ALA A 87 -8.19 10.61 15.91
C ALA A 87 -6.88 10.15 15.26
N GLU A 88 -6.13 9.26 15.92
CA GLU A 88 -4.91 8.67 15.38
C GLU A 88 -5.16 7.86 14.12
N LYS A 89 -6.18 6.99 14.11
CA LYS A 89 -6.58 6.25 12.90
C LYS A 89 -6.90 7.21 11.74
N LYS A 90 -7.62 8.29 12.02
CA LYS A 90 -7.93 9.30 11.01
C LYS A 90 -6.69 10.06 10.53
N ALA A 91 -5.74 10.33 11.43
CA ALA A 91 -4.47 10.96 11.06
C ALA A 91 -3.63 10.02 10.17
N ARG A 92 -3.56 8.72 10.50
CA ARG A 92 -2.88 7.71 9.69
C ARG A 92 -3.47 7.61 8.28
N LEU A 93 -4.79 7.51 8.16
CA LEU A 93 -5.45 7.44 6.85
C LEU A 93 -5.20 8.69 5.99
N ARG A 94 -5.10 9.87 6.61
CA ARG A 94 -4.74 11.09 5.87
C ARG A 94 -3.28 11.07 5.43
N ALA A 95 -2.36 10.71 6.32
CA ALA A 95 -0.95 10.60 5.98
C ALA A 95 -0.69 9.55 4.88
N GLU A 96 -1.46 8.46 4.87
CA GLU A 96 -1.41 7.44 3.82
C GLU A 96 -1.95 7.98 2.49
N ALA A 97 -3.07 8.71 2.51
CA ALA A 97 -3.59 9.38 1.33
C ALA A 97 -2.61 10.43 0.77
N ASP A 98 -1.96 11.22 1.64
CA ASP A 98 -0.98 12.23 1.26
C ASP A 98 0.28 11.58 0.64
N ARG A 99 0.72 10.44 1.18
CA ARG A 99 1.82 9.65 0.58
C ARG A 99 1.45 9.09 -0.78
N ALA A 100 0.27 8.50 -0.91
CA ALA A 100 -0.22 7.99 -2.19
C ALA A 100 -0.34 9.10 -3.24
N ALA A 101 -0.80 10.29 -2.85
CA ALA A 101 -0.85 11.46 -3.72
C ALA A 101 0.55 11.94 -4.13
N ALA A 102 1.51 11.95 -3.21
CA ALA A 102 2.90 12.32 -3.50
C ALA A 102 3.58 11.31 -4.43
N GLU A 103 3.32 10.01 -4.26
CA GLU A 103 3.82 8.94 -5.13
C GLU A 103 3.23 9.05 -6.53
N ALA A 104 1.91 9.28 -6.64
CA ALA A 104 1.26 9.53 -7.93
C ALA A 104 1.83 10.77 -8.64
N ALA A 105 2.13 11.83 -7.89
CA ALA A 105 2.78 13.02 -8.45
C ALA A 105 4.20 12.72 -8.97
N ARG A 106 5.00 11.94 -8.21
CA ARG A 106 6.34 11.51 -8.66
C ARG A 106 6.27 10.64 -9.92
N ALA A 107 5.35 9.67 -9.95
CA ALA A 107 5.16 8.81 -11.11
C ALA A 107 4.74 9.62 -12.36
N ALA A 108 3.91 10.66 -12.19
CA ALA A 108 3.54 11.55 -13.29
C ALA A 108 4.75 12.36 -13.80
N GLU A 109 5.62 12.86 -12.93
CA GLU A 109 6.85 13.57 -13.34
C GLU A 109 7.85 12.63 -14.01
N GLU A 110 8.03 11.40 -13.52
CA GLU A 110 8.86 10.38 -14.17
C GLU A 110 8.31 9.97 -15.54
N ALA A 111 6.99 9.89 -15.69
CA ALA A 111 6.38 9.62 -17.00
C ALA A 111 6.65 10.76 -17.99
N LYS A 112 6.61 12.02 -17.53
CA LYS A 112 6.98 13.19 -18.35
C LYS A 112 8.46 13.17 -18.73
N SER A 113 9.36 12.83 -17.81
CA SER A 113 10.80 12.76 -18.11
C SER A 113 11.10 11.65 -19.12
N ARG A 114 10.53 10.45 -18.94
CA ARG A 114 10.66 9.34 -19.91
C ARG A 114 10.08 9.69 -21.28
N ALA A 115 8.95 10.40 -21.33
CA ALA A 115 8.38 10.86 -22.58
C ALA A 115 9.29 11.89 -23.29
N ALA A 116 9.99 12.74 -22.53
CA ALA A 116 10.96 13.67 -23.08
C ALA A 116 12.22 12.95 -23.61
N GLU A 117 12.74 11.98 -22.86
CA GLU A 117 13.86 11.12 -23.27
C GLU A 117 13.53 10.32 -24.53
N ALA A 118 12.36 9.68 -24.60
CA ALA A 118 11.93 8.94 -25.78
C ALA A 118 11.84 9.83 -27.02
N LYS A 119 11.35 11.08 -26.87
CA LYS A 119 11.34 12.06 -27.96
C LYS A 119 12.75 12.48 -28.37
N ALA A 120 13.67 12.63 -27.42
CA ALA A 120 15.07 12.95 -27.71
C ALA A 120 15.76 11.80 -28.48
N LEU A 121 15.56 10.56 -28.03
CA LEU A 121 16.09 9.36 -28.70
C LEU A 121 15.54 9.21 -30.13
N LYS A 122 14.24 9.45 -30.34
CA LYS A 122 13.65 9.41 -31.69
C LYS A 122 14.27 10.45 -32.62
N LYS A 123 14.56 11.66 -32.13
CA LYS A 123 15.24 12.71 -32.92
C LYS A 123 16.68 12.33 -33.22
N ALA A 124 17.39 11.73 -32.26
CA ALA A 124 18.76 11.27 -32.45
C ALA A 124 18.83 10.14 -33.50
N ALA A 125 17.92 9.16 -33.42
CA ALA A 125 17.80 8.09 -34.39
C ALA A 125 17.52 8.63 -35.81
N ALA A 126 16.53 9.53 -35.96
CA ALA A 126 16.23 10.15 -37.25
C ALA A 126 17.41 10.98 -37.82
N LYS A 127 18.24 11.57 -36.97
CA LYS A 127 19.46 12.27 -37.41
C LYS A 127 20.54 11.28 -37.86
N ALA A 128 20.70 10.16 -37.14
CA ALA A 128 21.64 9.12 -37.51
C ALA A 128 21.25 8.45 -38.83
N GLU A 129 19.95 8.18 -39.06
CA GLU A 129 19.45 7.65 -40.34
C GLU A 129 19.74 8.60 -41.51
N ARG A 130 19.57 9.92 -41.33
CA ARG A 130 19.93 10.91 -42.35
C ARG A 130 21.43 10.93 -42.65
N ALA A 131 22.26 10.90 -41.61
CA ALA A 131 23.71 10.85 -41.78
C ALA A 131 24.18 9.56 -42.47
N ALA A 132 23.54 8.43 -42.18
CA ALA A 132 23.81 7.17 -42.86
C ALA A 132 23.40 7.25 -44.34
N ALA A 133 22.23 7.80 -44.65
CA ALA A 133 21.77 7.98 -46.03
C ALA A 133 22.67 8.95 -46.84
N GLU A 134 23.15 10.02 -46.22
CA GLU A 134 24.13 10.93 -46.83
C GLU A 134 25.46 10.22 -47.14
N ALA A 135 25.96 9.40 -46.20
CA ALA A 135 27.17 8.61 -46.43
C ALA A 135 27.00 7.54 -47.53
N GLU A 136 25.83 6.90 -47.63
CA GLU A 136 25.51 5.96 -48.72
C GLU A 136 25.46 6.67 -50.08
N GLN A 137 24.90 7.88 -50.15
CA GLN A 137 24.89 8.68 -51.38
C GLN A 137 26.31 9.09 -51.80
N GLU A 138 27.13 9.56 -50.87
CA GLU A 138 28.53 9.92 -51.14
C GLU A 138 29.34 8.71 -51.62
N ALA A 139 29.11 7.51 -51.04
CA ALA A 139 29.74 6.28 -51.51
C ALA A 139 29.33 5.92 -52.95
N LEU A 140 28.03 6.01 -53.29
CA LEU A 140 27.54 5.77 -54.65
C LEU A 140 28.09 6.78 -55.68
N GLU A 141 28.26 8.04 -55.26
CA GLU A 141 28.88 9.07 -56.10
C GLU A 141 30.37 8.80 -56.33
N ALA A 142 31.09 8.34 -55.30
CA ALA A 142 32.49 7.91 -55.43
C ALA A 142 32.64 6.70 -56.36
N ASP A 143 31.76 5.70 -56.24
CA ASP A 143 31.74 4.54 -57.12
C ASP A 143 31.47 4.94 -58.58
N ARG A 144 30.49 5.82 -58.82
CA ARG A 144 30.20 6.36 -60.15
C ARG A 144 31.37 7.17 -60.73
N ALA A 145 32.07 7.94 -59.89
CA ALA A 145 33.25 8.68 -60.32
C ALA A 145 34.39 7.75 -60.73
N LEU A 146 34.61 6.67 -59.97
CA LEU A 146 35.61 5.65 -60.26
C LEU A 146 35.28 4.90 -61.56
N GLU A 147 34.00 4.54 -61.77
CA GLU A 147 33.54 3.94 -63.04
C GLU A 147 33.73 4.87 -64.24
N ALA A 148 33.49 6.17 -64.08
CA ALA A 148 33.75 7.17 -65.11
C ALA A 148 35.24 7.28 -65.45
N GLU A 149 36.13 7.22 -64.45
CA GLU A 149 37.58 7.23 -64.65
C GLU A 149 38.04 5.99 -65.42
N LEU A 150 37.61 4.79 -65.01
CA LEU A 150 37.95 3.53 -65.67
C LEU A 150 37.42 3.44 -67.12
N THR A 151 36.24 3.98 -67.40
CA THR A 151 35.67 3.97 -68.75
C THR A 151 36.31 5.03 -69.67
N SER A 152 36.87 6.11 -69.10
CA SER A 152 37.55 7.15 -69.88
C SER A 152 38.93 6.73 -70.40
N ASP A 153 39.62 5.81 -69.71
CA ASP A 153 40.95 5.31 -70.11
C ASP A 153 40.88 4.16 -71.14
N ALA A 154 39.69 3.58 -71.35
CA ALA A 154 39.45 2.50 -72.31
C ALA A 154 39.02 3.01 -73.71
N ALA A 155 38.99 4.33 -73.93
CA ALA A 155 38.57 4.95 -75.18
C ALA A 155 39.75 5.32 -76.10
N ASP A 156 40.76 4.46 -76.19
CA ASP A 156 41.63 4.37 -77.37
C ASP A 156 41.11 3.20 -78.24
N PRO A 157 40.27 3.49 -79.27
CA PRO A 157 39.74 2.45 -80.12
C PRO A 157 40.80 2.02 -81.14
N ASP A 158 41.45 0.88 -80.92
CA ASP A 158 41.95 0.08 -82.04
C ASP A 158 40.83 -0.83 -82.53
N ALA A 159 40.48 -0.65 -83.79
CA ALA A 159 39.30 -1.23 -84.42
C ALA A 159 39.56 -2.67 -84.87
N ALA A 160 38.70 -3.63 -84.47
CA ALA A 160 38.18 -4.66 -85.38
C ALA A 160 37.20 -5.65 -84.72
N ALA A 161 36.17 -5.97 -85.51
CA ALA A 161 35.48 -7.27 -85.62
C ALA A 161 34.20 -7.56 -84.81
N THR A 162 33.07 -7.18 -85.43
CA THR A 162 31.90 -8.02 -85.80
C THR A 162 31.65 -9.36 -85.08
N ALA A 163 30.45 -9.51 -84.49
CA ALA A 163 29.32 -10.33 -84.99
C ALA A 163 28.38 -10.79 -83.85
N GLY A 164 27.06 -10.58 -84.01
CA GLY A 164 26.01 -11.33 -83.27
C GLY A 164 25.76 -12.72 -83.90
N PRO A 165 24.63 -13.44 -83.65
CA PRO A 165 23.38 -13.06 -82.96
C PRO A 165 22.73 -14.22 -82.11
N GLU A 166 21.42 -14.07 -81.81
CA GLU A 166 20.38 -15.08 -81.42
C GLU A 166 20.19 -15.39 -79.92
N SER A 167 19.03 -15.17 -79.27
CA SER A 167 17.62 -15.57 -79.50
C SER A 167 17.24 -16.92 -78.86
N ALA A 168 16.46 -16.87 -77.75
CA ALA A 168 15.43 -17.84 -77.28
C ALA A 168 15.21 -17.61 -75.76
N ALA A 169 14.04 -17.21 -75.23
CA ALA A 169 12.71 -17.85 -75.17
C ALA A 169 12.46 -18.58 -73.83
N ALA A 170 11.34 -18.21 -73.17
CA ALA A 170 10.62 -18.90 -72.08
C ALA A 170 11.38 -19.08 -70.74
N GLU A 171 10.80 -19.13 -69.54
CA GLU A 171 9.54 -19.70 -69.11
C GLU A 171 9.23 -19.30 -67.64
N ALA A 172 7.94 -19.06 -67.36
CA ALA A 172 7.16 -19.46 -66.17
C ALA A 172 7.48 -19.09 -64.70
N VAL A 173 6.53 -18.33 -64.12
CA VAL A 173 5.68 -18.55 -62.92
C VAL A 173 6.27 -19.13 -61.61
N ALA A 174 6.30 -18.30 -60.55
CA ALA A 174 5.96 -18.62 -59.14
C ALA A 174 6.04 -17.33 -58.30
N ALA A 175 4.94 -16.64 -57.98
CA ALA A 175 4.09 -16.87 -56.81
C ALA A 175 4.82 -16.76 -55.47
N GLU A 176 4.99 -15.54 -54.93
CA GLU A 176 5.01 -15.36 -53.48
C GLU A 176 4.51 -13.95 -53.09
N ALA A 177 3.36 -13.95 -52.42
CA ALA A 177 2.69 -12.77 -51.90
C ALA A 177 3.35 -12.28 -50.61
N PRO A 178 3.47 -10.97 -50.38
CA PRO A 178 3.53 -10.44 -49.02
C PRO A 178 2.14 -9.90 -48.59
N PRO A 179 1.78 -10.06 -47.31
CA PRO A 179 0.46 -9.73 -46.79
C PRO A 179 0.24 -8.22 -46.70
N VAL A 180 -0.85 -7.75 -47.30
CA VAL A 180 -1.49 -6.47 -46.99
C VAL A 180 -2.02 -6.52 -45.55
N GLY A 181 -1.20 -6.04 -44.62
CA GLY A 181 -1.59 -5.74 -43.24
C GLY A 181 -2.30 -4.40 -43.17
N GLU A 182 -3.52 -4.33 -43.71
CA GLU A 182 -4.42 -3.20 -43.51
C GLU A 182 -5.01 -3.32 -42.09
N ALA A 183 -4.26 -2.80 -41.11
CA ALA A 183 -4.76 -2.64 -39.75
C ALA A 183 -5.84 -1.54 -39.75
N SER A 184 -7.09 -1.97 -39.94
CA SER A 184 -8.28 -1.18 -39.67
C SER A 184 -8.25 -0.73 -38.20
N ALA A 185 -7.82 0.52 -38.01
CA ALA A 185 -8.04 1.31 -36.82
C ALA A 185 -9.16 2.32 -37.12
N ALA A 186 -10.40 1.83 -37.15
CA ALA A 186 -11.57 2.60 -36.76
C ALA A 186 -12.07 1.93 -35.47
N GLY A 187 -11.88 2.51 -34.30
CA GLY A 187 -12.48 3.80 -33.97
C GLY A 187 -13.89 3.57 -33.40
N GLU A 188 -14.04 2.66 -32.44
CA GLU A 188 -15.25 2.63 -31.61
C GLU A 188 -14.91 3.20 -30.22
N ALA A 189 -15.22 4.48 -30.09
CA ALA A 189 -15.23 5.19 -28.82
C ALA A 189 -16.23 4.52 -27.86
N PRO A 190 -15.90 4.35 -26.57
CA PRO A 190 -16.91 4.01 -25.58
C PRO A 190 -17.88 5.19 -25.47
N ALA A 191 -19.10 4.98 -25.98
CA ALA A 191 -20.22 5.85 -25.70
C ALA A 191 -20.34 6.06 -24.19
N ALA A 192 -20.28 7.32 -23.80
CA ALA A 192 -20.49 7.81 -22.45
C ALA A 192 -21.85 7.33 -21.92
N ALA A 193 -21.84 6.25 -21.14
CA ALA A 193 -22.93 5.92 -20.26
C ALA A 193 -22.93 6.94 -19.11
N ALA A 194 -23.82 7.92 -19.22
CA ALA A 194 -24.12 8.89 -18.18
C ALA A 194 -24.33 8.19 -16.82
N PRO A 195 -23.71 8.67 -15.72
CA PRO A 195 -24.13 8.25 -14.39
C PRO A 195 -25.54 8.80 -14.16
N LYS A 196 -26.55 7.92 -14.31
CA LYS A 196 -27.89 8.17 -13.80
C LYS A 196 -27.76 8.57 -12.33
N ALA A 197 -28.19 9.80 -12.05
CA ALA A 197 -28.27 10.35 -10.71
C ALA A 197 -28.95 9.33 -9.77
N PRO A 198 -28.36 9.03 -8.60
CA PRO A 198 -29.06 8.23 -7.61
C PRO A 198 -30.25 9.04 -7.10
N ALA A 199 -31.44 8.62 -7.51
CA ALA A 199 -32.70 9.09 -6.95
C ALA A 199 -32.63 8.94 -5.42
N LYS A 200 -32.88 10.06 -4.75
CA LYS A 200 -33.00 10.18 -3.31
C LYS A 200 -34.17 9.30 -2.83
N ARG A 201 -33.92 8.03 -2.49
CA ARG A 201 -34.85 7.24 -1.69
C ARG A 201 -34.68 7.61 -0.23
N THR A 202 -35.42 8.64 0.16
CA THR A 202 -35.89 8.85 1.53
C THR A 202 -36.79 7.68 1.93
N THR A 203 -36.28 6.75 2.73
CA THR A 203 -37.12 5.87 3.54
C THR A 203 -36.71 6.00 4.99
N THR A 204 -37.34 6.96 5.64
CA THR A 204 -37.55 7.04 7.08
C THR A 204 -38.28 5.77 7.51
N ARG A 205 -37.55 4.78 8.05
CA ARG A 205 -38.17 3.65 8.74
C ARG A 205 -37.82 3.71 10.22
N THR A 206 -38.65 4.49 10.92
CA THR A 206 -38.83 4.47 12.37
C THR A 206 -39.14 3.04 12.80
N ARG A 207 -38.19 2.41 13.51
CA ARG A 207 -38.48 1.16 14.24
C ARG A 207 -37.79 1.22 15.59
N THR A 208 -38.50 1.76 16.56
CA THR A 208 -38.26 1.52 17.99
C THR A 208 -39.05 0.27 18.43
N PRO A 209 -38.66 -0.35 19.56
CA PRO A 209 -38.57 -1.79 19.70
C PRO A 209 -39.75 -2.38 20.46
N ARG A 210 -40.16 -3.61 20.10
CA ARG A 210 -41.10 -4.38 20.91
C ARG A 210 -40.34 -5.38 21.76
N ALA A 211 -40.44 -5.17 23.06
CA ALA A 211 -40.03 -6.07 24.12
C ALA A 211 -40.74 -7.43 24.00
N LYS A 212 -39.98 -8.52 24.24
CA LYS A 212 -40.50 -9.78 24.79
C LYS A 212 -39.34 -10.61 25.36
N GLU A 213 -39.13 -10.45 26.66
CA GLU A 213 -38.86 -11.58 27.56
C GLU A 213 -40.22 -12.28 27.82
N PRO A 214 -40.30 -13.61 28.05
CA PRO A 214 -39.69 -14.24 29.23
C PRO A 214 -39.06 -15.63 29.05
N ALA A 215 -38.07 -15.86 29.93
CA ALA A 215 -37.69 -17.08 30.63
C ALA A 215 -38.14 -18.47 30.12
N THR A 216 -37.16 -19.29 29.80
CA THR A 216 -37.11 -20.71 30.23
C THR A 216 -35.69 -21.09 30.64
N LYS A 217 -35.61 -21.84 31.73
CA LYS A 217 -34.44 -22.41 32.41
C LYS A 217 -34.84 -23.86 32.75
N PRO A 218 -33.91 -24.77 33.08
CA PRO A 218 -32.91 -25.40 32.23
C PRO A 218 -33.10 -26.94 32.21
N THR A 219 -32.42 -27.66 31.31
CA THR A 219 -32.25 -29.12 31.47
C THR A 219 -30.85 -29.52 31.01
N PRO A 220 -30.10 -30.30 31.83
CA PRO A 220 -28.73 -30.71 31.54
C PRO A 220 -28.71 -32.08 30.86
N ALA A 221 -27.77 -32.32 29.93
CA ALA A 221 -27.10 -33.61 29.75
C ALA A 221 -26.10 -33.57 28.59
N ALA A 222 -25.01 -34.31 28.82
CA ALA A 222 -24.22 -35.05 27.84
C ALA A 222 -23.22 -34.29 26.94
N ALA A 223 -21.96 -34.43 27.36
CA ALA A 223 -20.86 -35.02 26.57
C ALA A 223 -20.60 -34.47 25.16
N ALA A 224 -19.52 -33.69 25.04
CA ALA A 224 -18.63 -33.74 23.88
C ALA A 224 -17.24 -33.20 24.26
N GLU A 225 -16.25 -33.90 23.73
CA GLU A 225 -14.82 -33.86 24.03
C GLU A 225 -14.15 -32.54 23.58
N PRO A 226 -13.00 -32.15 24.16
CA PRO A 226 -12.23 -31.00 23.69
C PRO A 226 -11.41 -31.37 22.45
N THR A 227 -11.94 -31.10 21.25
CA THR A 227 -11.12 -31.05 20.05
C THR A 227 -10.27 -29.77 20.03
N ARG A 228 -8.96 -30.04 20.11
CA ARG A 228 -7.81 -29.14 19.97
C ARG A 228 -7.88 -28.36 18.64
N PRO A 229 -7.82 -27.02 18.62
CA PRO A 229 -7.71 -26.29 17.35
C PRO A 229 -6.31 -26.48 16.76
N GLU A 230 -6.30 -27.13 15.60
CA GLU A 230 -5.15 -27.32 14.74
C GLU A 230 -4.50 -26.00 14.34
N ALA A 231 -3.17 -26.03 14.34
CA ALA A 231 -2.30 -25.02 13.79
C ALA A 231 -2.56 -24.87 12.29
N ARG A 232 -3.18 -23.75 11.89
CA ARG A 232 -3.13 -23.30 10.50
C ARG A 232 -1.72 -22.83 10.17
N ARG A 233 -1.00 -23.72 9.48
CA ARG A 233 0.20 -23.42 8.69
C ARG A 233 -0.26 -22.73 7.41
N ASP A 234 -0.07 -21.43 7.31
CA ASP A 234 -0.02 -20.73 6.03
C ASP A 234 1.45 -20.61 5.62
N ALA A 235 1.83 -21.46 4.67
CA ALA A 235 3.12 -21.41 3.99
C ALA A 235 2.97 -20.61 2.69
N PRO A 236 3.75 -19.54 2.46
CA PRO A 236 3.91 -19.00 1.12
C PRO A 236 5.00 -19.79 0.38
N ALA A 237 4.61 -20.39 -0.74
CA ALA A 237 5.50 -20.98 -1.72
C ALA A 237 6.36 -19.89 -2.38
N THR A 238 7.65 -19.84 -2.04
CA THR A 238 8.67 -19.14 -2.84
C THR A 238 9.27 -20.10 -3.85
N ARG A 239 8.95 -19.86 -5.12
CA ARG A 239 9.63 -20.41 -6.29
C ARG A 239 11.09 -19.97 -6.30
N GLY A 240 11.94 -20.87 -6.79
CA GLY A 240 13.39 -20.76 -6.74
C GLY A 240 14.02 -19.63 -7.53
N GLY A 241 15.29 -19.38 -7.19
CA GLY A 241 16.21 -18.51 -7.89
C GLY A 241 17.59 -18.59 -7.25
N ALA A 242 18.54 -19.17 -8.00
CA ALA A 242 19.99 -19.01 -7.91
C ALA A 242 20.73 -19.53 -6.65
N VAL A 243 21.30 -20.72 -6.82
CA VAL A 243 22.44 -21.26 -6.08
C VAL A 243 23.69 -20.45 -6.45
N GLY A 244 24.43 -19.93 -5.46
CA GLY A 244 25.83 -19.55 -5.66
C GLY A 244 26.35 -18.20 -5.15
N THR A 245 25.80 -17.59 -4.08
CA THR A 245 26.41 -16.39 -3.43
C THR A 245 26.01 -16.24 -1.94
N GLY A 246 25.87 -17.35 -1.21
CA GLY A 246 25.35 -17.31 0.17
C GLY A 246 26.21 -16.53 1.18
N SER A 247 27.53 -16.52 1.00
CA SER A 247 28.44 -15.83 1.94
C SER A 247 28.42 -14.30 1.74
N SER A 248 28.42 -13.84 0.49
CA SER A 248 28.44 -12.41 0.15
C SER A 248 27.14 -11.69 0.55
N ASP A 249 25.99 -12.37 0.43
CA ASP A 249 24.70 -11.80 0.83
C ASP A 249 24.62 -11.58 2.36
N LEU A 250 25.19 -12.51 3.15
CA LEU A 250 25.24 -12.39 4.62
C LEU A 250 26.13 -11.23 5.11
N GLU A 251 27.18 -10.89 4.36
CA GLU A 251 28.07 -9.77 4.71
C GLU A 251 27.38 -8.40 4.59
N THR A 252 26.40 -8.25 3.70
CA THR A 252 25.63 -7.00 3.54
C THR A 252 24.62 -6.78 4.66
N LEU A 253 24.25 -7.84 5.39
CA LEU A 253 23.24 -7.76 6.44
C LEU A 253 23.79 -7.10 7.71
N THR A 254 22.90 -6.40 8.41
CA THR A 254 23.17 -5.84 9.73
C THR A 254 23.15 -6.94 10.80
N VAL A 255 23.82 -6.69 11.94
CA VAL A 255 23.84 -7.63 13.08
C VAL A 255 22.43 -8.00 13.56
N ALA A 256 21.49 -7.06 13.52
CA ALA A 256 20.10 -7.32 13.90
C ALA A 256 19.40 -8.32 12.96
N GLN A 257 19.58 -8.15 11.65
CA GLN A 257 19.02 -9.03 10.63
C GLN A 257 19.64 -10.44 10.70
N LEU A 258 20.94 -10.54 10.95
CA LEU A 258 21.62 -11.82 11.14
C LEU A 258 21.08 -12.56 12.39
N ARG A 259 20.85 -11.86 13.50
CA ARG A 259 20.26 -12.45 14.72
C ARG A 259 18.81 -12.90 14.51
N GLU A 260 18.04 -12.16 13.72
CA GLU A 260 16.68 -12.55 13.35
C GLU A 260 16.69 -13.81 12.48
N ARG A 261 17.59 -13.89 11.50
CA ARG A 261 17.79 -15.10 10.68
C ARG A 261 18.20 -16.30 11.53
N ALA A 262 19.12 -16.11 12.49
CA ALA A 262 19.53 -17.15 13.44
C ALA A 262 18.36 -17.63 14.33
N ARG A 263 17.46 -16.73 14.73
CA ARG A 263 16.24 -17.06 15.49
C ARG A 263 15.27 -17.90 14.66
N VAL A 264 15.03 -17.51 13.39
CA VAL A 264 14.16 -18.25 12.47
C VAL A 264 14.73 -19.63 12.16
N ALA A 265 16.06 -19.73 12.05
CA ALA A 265 16.78 -21.01 11.91
C ALA A 265 16.82 -21.84 13.21
N GLY A 266 16.23 -21.38 14.33
CA GLY A 266 16.17 -22.11 15.59
C GLY A 266 17.52 -22.22 16.33
N ARG A 267 18.53 -21.43 15.95
CA ARG A 267 19.82 -21.40 16.65
C ARG A 267 19.67 -20.66 17.98
N THR A 268 20.39 -21.06 19.01
CA THR A 268 20.41 -20.40 20.32
C THR A 268 21.81 -19.83 20.61
N GLY A 269 21.96 -18.96 21.61
CA GLY A 269 23.27 -18.37 21.96
C GLY A 269 23.80 -17.26 21.05
N TYR A 270 23.10 -16.92 19.96
CA TYR A 270 23.51 -15.92 18.97
C TYR A 270 23.56 -14.46 19.48
N SER A 271 23.01 -14.16 20.66
CA SER A 271 22.94 -12.80 21.20
C SER A 271 24.30 -12.22 21.59
N ARG A 272 25.29 -13.07 21.87
CA ARG A 272 26.66 -12.66 22.26
C ARG A 272 27.65 -12.70 21.10
N LEU A 273 27.23 -13.23 19.95
CA LEU A 273 28.08 -13.38 18.78
C LEU A 273 28.25 -12.03 18.06
N THR A 274 29.47 -11.82 17.57
CA THR A 274 29.88 -10.74 16.68
C THR A 274 29.36 -10.96 15.26
N LYS A 275 29.45 -9.95 14.38
CA LYS A 275 28.95 -10.06 13.00
C LYS A 275 29.60 -11.21 12.24
N ALA A 276 30.92 -11.38 12.36
CA ALA A 276 31.66 -12.46 11.70
C ALA A 276 31.21 -13.84 12.19
N GLU A 277 31.11 -14.04 13.51
CA GLU A 277 30.65 -15.30 14.11
C GLU A 277 29.20 -15.64 13.74
N LEU A 278 28.33 -14.62 13.59
CA LEU A 278 26.96 -14.81 13.11
C LEU A 278 26.92 -15.24 11.63
N ILE A 279 27.84 -14.74 10.81
CA ILE A 279 27.96 -15.16 9.40
C ILE A 279 28.44 -16.60 9.34
N THR A 280 29.49 -16.98 10.09
CA THR A 280 30.00 -18.36 10.17
C THR A 280 28.96 -19.35 10.68
N LEU A 281 28.08 -18.93 11.61
CA LEU A 281 27.01 -19.76 12.14
C LEU A 281 25.83 -19.95 11.16
N LEU A 282 25.70 -19.08 10.15
CA LEU A 282 24.61 -19.07 9.16
C LEU A 282 25.03 -19.51 7.76
N SER A 283 26.33 -19.56 7.47
CA SER A 283 26.93 -20.16 6.27
C SER A 283 26.92 -21.69 6.36
#